data_AF-A0A358QQ07-F1
#
_entry.id   AF-A0A358QQ07-F1
#
_cell.length_a   1.000
_cell.length_b   1.000
_cell.length_c   1.000
_cell.angle_alpha   90.00
_cell.angle_beta   90.00
_cell.angle_gamma   90.00
#
_symmetry.space_group_name_H-M   'P 1'
#
loop_
_entity.id
_entity.type
_entity.pdbx_description
1 polymer ?
#
loop_
_entity_poly.entity_id
_entity_poly.type
_entity_poly.pdbx_seq_one_letter_code
_entity_poly.pdbx_strand_id
1 'polypeptide(L)'
;MAPADPIQIRIRATHLAEWRRAHGLTQRQLARRLAVSQNYIPALEGGSRDPGPTMRGRLMQTLGVGFFDLFEVVLVGVAGEELHLQPAAEPPAAPSPVSRR
;
A
#
# COMPACT_ATOMS: atom_id res chain seq x y z
N MET A 1 -24.00 23.31 13.11
CA MET A 1 -23.55 21.98 12.67
C MET A 1 -22.09 22.14 12.29
N ALA A 2 -21.15 21.68 13.11
CA ALA A 2 -19.73 21.73 12.75
C ALA A 2 -19.51 20.91 11.46
N PRO A 3 -18.61 21.31 10.55
CA PRO A 3 -18.29 20.47 9.41
C PRO A 3 -17.75 19.14 9.96
N ALA A 4 -18.33 18.03 9.51
CA ALA A 4 -17.78 16.71 9.79
C ALA A 4 -16.35 16.68 9.22
N ASP A 5 -15.36 16.40 10.05
CA ASP A 5 -13.98 16.29 9.59
C ASP A 5 -13.92 15.29 8.42
N PRO A 6 -13.25 15.63 7.31
CA PRO A 6 -13.22 14.78 6.15
C PRO A 6 -12.50 13.47 6.50
N ILE A 7 -13.15 12.35 6.20
CA ILE A 7 -12.56 11.01 6.30
C ILE A 7 -11.26 11.00 5.47
N GLN A 8 -10.13 10.69 6.10
CA GLN A 8 -8.84 10.69 5.43
C GLN A 8 -8.41 9.26 5.10
N ILE A 9 -8.14 8.98 3.83
CA ILE A 9 -7.56 7.70 3.40
C ILE A 9 -6.04 7.85 3.37
N ARG A 10 -5.33 7.01 4.13
CA ARG A 10 -3.87 6.91 4.14
C ARG A 10 -3.43 5.59 3.55
N ILE A 11 -2.27 5.60 2.89
CA ILE A 11 -1.69 4.42 2.28
C ILE A 11 -0.28 4.29 2.81
N ARG A 12 -0.03 3.23 3.59
CA ARG A 12 1.24 2.99 4.28
C ARG A 12 2.03 1.91 3.57
N ALA A 13 3.35 2.04 3.55
CA ALA A 13 4.25 1.09 2.92
C ALA A 13 4.74 0.02 3.92
N THR A 14 3.81 -0.59 4.66
CA THR A 14 4.08 -1.42 5.84
C THR A 14 4.97 -2.63 5.52
N HIS A 15 4.84 -3.20 4.32
CA HIS A 15 5.60 -4.38 3.89
C HIS A 15 6.87 -4.06 3.07
N LEU A 16 7.21 -2.77 2.89
CA LEU A 16 8.31 -2.35 2.04
C LEU A 16 9.66 -2.93 2.47
N ALA A 17 9.93 -2.94 3.78
CA ALA A 17 11.19 -3.44 4.32
C ALA A 17 11.37 -4.95 4.04
N GLU A 18 10.30 -5.72 4.17
CA GLU A 18 10.29 -7.15 3.91
C GLU A 18 10.55 -7.44 2.43
N TRP A 19 9.75 -6.86 1.53
CA TRP A 19 9.91 -7.06 0.10
C TRP A 19 11.26 -6.59 -0.43
N ARG A 20 11.79 -5.46 0.10
CA ARG A 20 13.14 -5.01 -0.24
C ARG A 20 14.20 -6.04 0.15
N ARG A 21 14.10 -6.61 1.35
CA ARG A 21 15.04 -7.63 1.85
C ARG A 21 14.93 -8.93 1.06
N ALA A 22 13.72 -9.37 0.71
CA ALA A 22 13.49 -10.53 -0.15
C ALA A 22 14.17 -10.39 -1.52
N HIS A 23 14.26 -9.15 -2.03
CA HIS A 23 14.99 -8.81 -3.25
C HIS A 23 16.52 -8.61 -3.06
N GLY A 24 17.05 -8.87 -1.86
CA GLY A 24 18.47 -8.69 -1.56
C GLY A 24 18.96 -7.24 -1.61
N LEU A 25 18.05 -6.26 -1.49
CA LEU A 25 18.39 -4.84 -1.60
C LEU A 25 18.63 -4.21 -0.23
N THR A 26 19.64 -3.35 -0.15
CA THR A 26 19.77 -2.38 0.96
C THR A 26 18.86 -1.17 0.73
N GLN A 27 18.52 -0.44 1.80
CA GLN A 27 17.75 0.82 1.69
C GLN A 27 18.40 1.81 0.71
N ARG A 28 19.73 1.93 0.76
CA ARG A 28 20.51 2.80 -0.14
C ARG A 28 20.43 2.37 -1.60
N GLN A 29 20.46 1.06 -1.88
CA GLN A 29 20.33 0.55 -3.25
C GLN A 29 18.92 0.81 -3.80
N LEU A 30 17.88 0.58 -3.00
CA LEU A 30 16.51 0.89 -3.41
C LEU A 30 16.33 2.40 -3.65
N ALA A 31 16.86 3.25 -2.76
CA ALA A 31 16.82 4.70 -2.93
C ALA A 31 17.47 5.15 -4.24
N ARG A 32 18.63 4.56 -4.59
CA ARG A 32 19.32 4.83 -5.85
C ARG A 32 18.49 4.39 -7.07
N ARG A 33 17.90 3.18 -7.04
CA ARG A 33 17.03 2.68 -8.13
C ARG A 33 15.82 3.59 -8.36
N LEU A 34 15.25 4.12 -7.28
CA LEU A 34 14.13 5.04 -7.33
C LEU A 34 14.53 6.50 -7.55
N ALA A 35 15.83 6.80 -7.67
CA ALA A 35 16.36 8.15 -7.79
C ALA A 35 15.81 9.11 -6.71
N VAL A 36 15.79 8.64 -5.45
CA VAL A 36 15.37 9.42 -4.28
C VAL A 36 16.52 9.62 -3.28
N SER A 37 16.33 10.52 -2.32
CA SER A 37 17.32 10.73 -1.26
C SER A 37 17.48 9.49 -0.38
N GLN A 38 18.66 9.34 0.23
CA GLN A 38 18.97 8.18 1.07
C GLN A 38 18.05 8.05 2.29
N ASN A 39 17.51 9.18 2.78
CA ASN A 39 16.60 9.21 3.93
C ASN A 39 15.14 8.86 3.57
N TYR A 40 14.82 8.76 2.27
CA TYR A 40 13.46 8.53 1.82
C TYR A 40 12.97 7.11 2.13
N ILE A 41 13.78 6.09 1.85
CA ILE A 41 13.42 4.69 2.10
C ILE A 41 13.26 4.38 3.60
N PRO A 42 14.19 4.81 4.49
CA PRO A 42 13.99 4.67 5.93
C PRO A 42 12.69 5.34 6.43
N ALA A 43 12.36 6.53 5.92
CA ALA A 43 11.14 7.24 6.32
C ALA A 43 9.86 6.52 5.86
N LEU A 44 9.88 5.92 4.66
CA LEU A 44 8.78 5.08 4.18
C LEU A 44 8.64 3.80 5.01
N GLU A 45 9.74 3.08 5.23
CA GLU A 45 9.74 1.81 5.98
C GLU A 45 9.37 2.01 7.45
N GLY A 46 9.71 3.16 8.03
CA GLY A 46 9.33 3.54 9.39
C GLY A 46 7.95 4.18 9.52
N GLY A 47 7.21 4.36 8.42
CA GLY A 47 5.86 4.94 8.43
C GLY A 47 5.77 6.44 8.76
N SER A 48 6.91 7.13 8.89
CA SER A 48 6.94 8.59 9.10
C SER A 48 6.63 9.38 7.83
N ARG A 49 6.59 8.69 6.68
CA ARG A 49 6.21 9.25 5.40
C ARG A 49 5.33 8.28 4.62
N ASP A 50 4.27 8.81 4.02
CA ASP A 50 3.42 8.05 3.09
C ASP A 50 3.86 8.29 1.62
N PRO A 51 3.91 7.25 0.77
CA PRO A 51 4.22 7.41 -0.64
C PRO A 51 3.01 7.96 -1.41
N GLY A 52 3.26 9.00 -2.21
CA GLY A 52 2.27 9.51 -3.16
C GLY A 52 2.00 8.53 -4.31
N PRO A 53 0.93 8.73 -5.11
CA PRO A 53 0.47 7.80 -6.14
C PRO A 53 1.58 7.36 -7.12
N THR A 54 2.34 8.32 -7.66
CA THR A 54 3.44 8.03 -8.59
C THR A 54 4.54 7.19 -7.94
N MET A 55 4.86 7.47 -6.67
CA MET A 55 5.88 6.70 -5.95
C MET A 55 5.42 5.26 -5.71
N ARG A 56 4.13 5.06 -5.38
CA ARG A 56 3.55 3.72 -5.23
C ARG A 56 3.71 2.90 -6.50
N GLY A 57 3.39 3.49 -7.66
CA GLY A 57 3.60 2.88 -8.97
C GLY A 57 5.06 2.44 -9.20
N ARG A 58 6.01 3.33 -8.92
CA ARG A 58 7.44 3.05 -9.09
C ARG A 58 7.95 1.96 -8.15
N LEU A 59 7.45 1.91 -6.91
CA LEU A 59 7.80 0.87 -5.95
C LEU A 59 7.31 -0.51 -6.42
N MET A 60 6.05 -0.61 -6.83
CA MET A 60 5.46 -1.85 -7.38
C MET A 60 6.24 -2.34 -8.59
N GLN A 61 6.57 -1.45 -9.54
CA GLN A 61 7.36 -1.81 -10.72
C GLN A 61 8.79 -2.24 -10.38
N THR A 62 9.44 -1.56 -9.42
CA THR A 62 10.84 -1.85 -9.05
C THR A 62 10.98 -3.19 -8.32
N LEU A 63 9.96 -3.57 -7.55
CA LEU A 63 9.93 -4.81 -6.76
C LEU A 63 9.12 -5.93 -7.44
N GLY A 64 8.43 -5.66 -8.55
CA GLY A 64 7.64 -6.66 -9.25
C GLY A 64 6.46 -7.20 -8.43
N VAL A 65 5.85 -6.36 -7.58
CA VAL A 65 4.77 -6.75 -6.65
C VAL A 65 3.49 -5.96 -6.91
N GLY A 66 2.36 -6.53 -6.47
CA GLY A 66 1.06 -5.87 -6.49
C GLY A 66 0.91 -4.82 -5.39
N PHE A 67 -0.22 -4.11 -5.42
CA PHE A 67 -0.49 -3.02 -4.49
C PHE A 67 -0.64 -3.51 -3.04
N PHE A 68 -1.47 -4.52 -2.81
CA PHE A 68 -1.75 -5.05 -1.46
C PHE A 68 -0.62 -5.92 -0.91
N ASP A 69 0.33 -6.35 -1.76
CA ASP A 69 1.55 -7.00 -1.29
C ASP A 69 2.43 -6.00 -0.51
N LEU A 70 2.39 -4.72 -0.90
CA LEU A 70 3.31 -3.69 -0.44
C LEU A 70 2.65 -2.67 0.49
N PHE A 71 1.38 -2.37 0.28
CA PHE A 71 0.68 -1.28 0.93
C PHE A 71 -0.55 -1.72 1.72
N GLU A 72 -0.74 -1.07 2.86
CA GLU A 72 -1.99 -1.10 3.61
C GLU A 72 -2.76 0.19 3.40
N VAL A 73 -4.08 0.08 3.27
CA VAL A 73 -4.99 1.23 3.17
C VAL A 73 -5.66 1.41 4.52
N VAL A 74 -5.46 2.57 5.13
CA VAL A 74 -6.00 2.92 6.44
C VAL A 74 -6.96 4.08 6.28
N LEU A 75 -8.19 3.88 6.74
CA LEU A 75 -9.16 4.95 6.93
C LEU A 75 -8.88 5.61 8.28
N VAL A 76 -8.64 6.92 8.30
CA VAL A 76 -8.52 7.70 9.53
C VAL A 76 -9.82 8.44 9.74
N GLY A 77 -10.56 8.02 10.77
CA GLY A 77 -11.83 8.62 11.17
C GLY A 77 -11.67 9.93 11.95
N VAL A 78 -12.80 10.59 12.19
CA VAL A 78 -12.92 11.90 12.86
C VAL A 78 -12.38 11.95 14.31
N ALA A 79 -12.11 10.80 14.93
CA ALA A 79 -11.55 10.68 16.29
C ALA A 79 -10.12 10.08 16.31
N GLY A 80 -9.46 9.94 15.15
CA GLY A 80 -8.15 9.29 15.04
C GLY A 80 -8.20 7.75 15.07
N GLU A 81 -9.39 7.16 14.97
CA GLU A 81 -9.53 5.70 14.82
C GLU A 81 -9.08 5.26 13.42
N GLU A 82 -8.23 4.24 13.37
CA GLU A 82 -7.65 3.68 12.15
C GLU A 82 -8.36 2.38 11.76
N LEU A 83 -8.99 2.35 10.58
CA LEU A 83 -9.63 1.15 10.03
C LEU A 83 -8.86 0.65 8.80
N HIS A 84 -8.30 -0.56 8.88
CA HIS A 84 -7.58 -1.19 7.78
C HIS A 84 -8.57 -1.76 6.76
N LEU A 85 -8.49 -1.33 5.49
CA LEU A 85 -9.33 -1.85 4.42
C LEU A 85 -8.71 -3.11 3.82
N GLN A 86 -9.49 -4.19 3.75
CA GLN A 86 -9.13 -5.41 3.03
C GLN A 86 -9.73 -5.39 1.62
N PRO A 87 -9.07 -5.99 0.61
CA PRO A 87 -9.68 -6.24 -0.67
C PRO A 87 -10.96 -7.06 -0.46
N ALA A 88 -12.07 -6.65 -1.07
CA ALA A 88 -13.23 -7.53 -1.15
C ALA A 88 -12.77 -8.79 -1.88
N ALA A 89 -12.93 -9.96 -1.25
CA ALA A 89 -12.71 -11.24 -1.91
C ALA A 89 -13.46 -11.24 -3.26
N GLU A 90 -12.89 -11.89 -4.27
CA GLU A 90 -13.56 -12.10 -5.55
C GLU A 90 -15.02 -12.51 -5.30
N PRO A 91 -16.01 -11.83 -5.90
CA PRO A 91 -17.40 -12.21 -5.70
C PRO A 91 -17.53 -13.70 -6.04
N PRO A 92 -18.20 -14.50 -5.20
CA PRO A 92 -18.32 -15.93 -5.44
C PRO A 92 -18.82 -16.12 -6.87
N ALA A 93 -18.04 -16.87 -7.67
CA ALA A 93 -18.35 -17.15 -9.05
C ALA A 93 -19.83 -17.54 -9.13
N ALA A 94 -20.61 -16.76 -9.90
CA ALA A 94 -22.03 -16.99 -10.05
C ALA A 94 -22.26 -18.47 -10.37
N PRO A 95 -23.23 -19.15 -9.74
CA PRO A 95 -23.47 -20.55 -10.02
C PRO A 95 -23.70 -20.71 -11.52
N SER A 96 -22.88 -21.56 -12.17
CA SER A 96 -23.03 -21.86 -13.59
C SER A 96 -24.48 -22.25 -13.87
N PRO A 97 -25.11 -21.72 -14.94
CA PRO A 97 -26.48 -22.09 -15.24
C PRO A 97 -26.52 -23.60 -15.47
N VAL A 98 -27.27 -24.29 -14.61
CA VAL A 98 -27.56 -25.72 -14.78
C VAL A 98 -28.28 -25.86 -16.10
N SER A 99 -27.60 -26.39 -17.12
CA SER A 99 -28.21 -26.77 -18.38
C SER A 99 -29.28 -27.81 -18.09
N ARG A 100 -30.55 -27.38 -18.13
CA ARG A 100 -31.71 -28.27 -18.04
C ARG A 100 -31.74 -29.12 -19.31
N ARG A 101 -31.51 -30.42 -19.16
CA ARG A 101 -31.78 -31.43 -20.19
C ARG A 101 -33.27 -31.72 -20.27
#